data_AF-A0A3D5ZMH5-F1
#
_entry.id   AF-A0A3D5ZMH5-F1
#
_cell.length_a   1.000
_cell.length_b   1.000
_cell.length_c   1.000
_cell.angle_alpha   90.00
_cell.angle_beta   90.00
_cell.angle_gamma   90.00
#
_symmetry.space_group_name_H-M   'P 1'
#
loop_
_entity.id
_entity.type
_entity.pdbx_description
1 polymer ?
#
loop_
_entity_poly.entity_id
_entity_poly.type
_entity_poly.pdbx_seq_one_letter_code
_entity_poly.pdbx_strand_id
1 'polypeptide(L)' 'MMSDEEILVAYFGGRPQWTGNKLYKIGDLRVEYAGSRLYKVGGARIEYAGNKLYRVNGERVEWAGDRVYRIGSRRI' A
#
# COMPACT_ATOMS: atom_id res chain seq x y z
N MET A 1 -2.47 -11.48 9.22
CA MET A 1 -3.07 -10.22 8.73
C MET A 1 -2.10 -9.67 7.71
N MET A 2 -2.56 -9.29 6.52
CA MET A 2 -1.66 -8.71 5.52
C MET A 2 -1.34 -7.28 5.94
N SER A 3 -0.07 -6.91 5.97
CA SER A 3 0.31 -5.53 6.29
C SER A 3 -0.03 -4.60 5.13
N ASP A 4 -0.22 -3.31 5.41
CA ASP A 4 -0.43 -2.33 4.35
C ASP A 4 0.74 -2.33 3.35
N GLU A 5 1.97 -2.54 3.83
CA GLU A 5 3.18 -2.61 3.01
C GLU A 5 3.13 -3.79 2.04
N GLU A 6 2.70 -4.98 2.50
CA GLU A 6 2.50 -6.16 1.66
C GLU A 6 1.43 -5.93 0.59
N ILE A 7 0.33 -5.27 0.96
CA ILE A 7 -0.74 -4.89 0.04
C ILE A 7 -0.21 -3.96 -1.06
N LEU A 8 0.59 -2.95 -0.69
CA LEU A 8 1.18 -2.03 -1.67
C LEU A 8 2.21 -2.72 -2.57
N VAL A 9 3.04 -3.62 -2.03
CA VAL A 9 3.99 -4.40 -2.84
C VAL A 9 3.24 -5.23 -3.89
N ALA A 10 2.16 -5.90 -3.50
CA ALA A 10 1.35 -6.70 -4.42
C ALA A 10 0.63 -5.85 -5.49
N TYR A 11 0.18 -4.65 -5.11
CA TYR A 11 -0.47 -3.71 -6.03
C TYR A 11 0.50 -3.07 -7.04
N PHE A 12 1.65 -2.54 -6.58
CA PHE A 12 2.61 -1.87 -7.46
C PHE A 12 3.50 -2.84 -8.23
N GLY A 13 3.66 -4.09 -7.76
CA GLY A 13 4.30 -5.17 -8.52
C GLY A 13 5.80 -5.04 -8.74
N GLY A 14 6.53 -4.44 -7.80
CA GLY A 14 8.00 -4.27 -7.87
C GLY A 14 8.74 -4.93 -6.71
N ARG A 15 10.07 -5.06 -6.85
CA ARG A 15 10.91 -5.61 -5.77
C ARG A 15 10.90 -4.67 -4.56
N PRO A 16 10.47 -5.13 -3.36
CA PRO A 16 10.51 -4.30 -2.17
C PRO A 16 11.96 -4.09 -1.72
N GLN A 17 12.26 -2.89 -1.23
CA GLN A 17 13.52 -2.54 -0.61
C GLN A 17 13.22 -1.89 0.74
N TRP A 18 13.98 -2.27 1.77
CA TRP A 18 13.71 -1.89 3.16
C TRP A 18 14.86 -1.08 3.74
N THR A 19 14.55 -0.13 4.61
CA THR A 19 15.53 0.59 5.44
C THR A 19 15.16 0.41 6.89
N GLY A 20 15.96 -0.37 7.62
CA GLY A 20 15.54 -0.90 8.92
C GLY A 20 14.20 -1.65 8.78
N ASN A 21 13.20 -1.26 9.56
CA ASN A 21 11.89 -1.91 9.59
C ASN A 21 10.82 -1.20 8.73
N LYS A 22 11.20 -0.27 7.84
CA LYS A 22 10.26 0.45 6.98
C LYS A 22 10.49 0.15 5.51
N LEU A 23 9.41 -0.01 4.76
CA LEU A 23 9.46 -0.15 3.31
C LEU A 23 9.96 1.16 2.72
N TYR A 24 11.08 1.12 1.98
CA TYR A 24 11.74 2.30 1.44
C TYR A 24 11.38 2.54 -0.03
N LYS A 25 11.31 1.46 -0.82
CA LYS A 25 10.95 1.48 -2.25
C LYS A 25 10.20 0.20 -2.67
N ILE A 26 9.43 0.31 -3.75
CA ILE A 26 8.88 -0.81 -4.52
C ILE A 26 9.33 -0.63 -5.97
N GLY A 27 10.30 -1.43 -6.43
CA GLY A 27 11.02 -1.13 -7.66
C GLY A 27 11.68 0.25 -7.57
N ASP A 28 11.34 1.14 -8.51
CA ASP A 28 11.83 2.52 -8.55
C ASP A 28 10.92 3.51 -7.79
N LEU A 29 9.77 3.06 -7.29
CA LEU A 29 8.81 3.92 -6.60
C LEU A 29 9.23 4.14 -5.14
N ARG A 30 9.48 5.40 -4.78
CA ARG A 30 9.76 5.83 -3.41
C ARG A 30 8.54 5.61 -2.52
N VAL A 31 8.71 4.96 -1.36
CA VAL A 31 7.67 4.91 -0.33
C VAL A 31 7.87 6.04 0.68
N GLU A 32 6.80 6.75 0.96
CA GLU A 32 6.77 7.88 1.89
C GLU A 32 5.74 7.63 3.00
N TYR A 33 6.09 8.04 4.23
CA TYR A 33 5.24 7.90 5.40
C TYR A 33 4.90 9.29 5.96
N ALA A 34 3.67 9.45 6.42
CA ALA A 34 3.26 10.54 7.30
C ALA A 34 3.23 10.00 8.74
N GLY A 35 4.28 10.26 9.50
CA GLY A 35 4.50 9.66 10.81
C GLY A 35 4.75 8.14 10.71
N SER A 36 3.83 7.34 11.26
CA SER A 36 3.89 5.87 11.20
C SER A 36 3.08 5.26 10.06
N ARG A 37 2.25 6.04 9.35
CA ARG A 37 1.37 5.53 8.29
C ARG A 37 1.95 5.78 6.91
N LEU A 38 1.68 4.86 5.99
CA LEU A 38 2.00 5.05 4.58
C LEU A 38 1.22 6.24 4.04
N TYR A 39 1.88 7.08 3.23
CA TYR A 39 1.28 8.28 2.68
C TYR A 39 1.31 8.27 1.16
N LYS A 40 2.42 7.80 0.57
CA LYS A 40 2.62 7.82 -0.87
C LYS A 40 3.53 6.69 -1.32
N VAL A 41 3.30 6.20 -2.53
CA VAL A 41 4.26 5.36 -3.25
C VAL A 41 4.47 5.96 -4.64
N GLY A 42 5.64 6.52 -4.87
CA GLY A 42 5.94 7.35 -6.04
C GLY A 42 4.97 8.53 -6.14
N GLY A 43 4.12 8.51 -7.16
CA GLY A 43 3.06 9.51 -7.38
C GLY A 43 1.73 9.17 -6.70
N ALA A 44 1.51 7.91 -6.34
CA ALA A 44 0.21 7.41 -5.88
C ALA A 44 -0.06 7.74 -4.42
N ARG A 45 -1.17 8.43 -4.14
CA ARG A 45 -1.62 8.77 -2.78
C ARG A 45 -2.21 7.54 -2.08
N ILE A 46 -1.89 7.40 -0.80
CA ILE A 46 -2.47 6.40 0.10
C ILE A 46 -3.50 7.08 0.99
N GLU A 47 -4.71 6.52 1.06
CA GLU A 47 -5.79 7.03 1.91
C GLU A 47 -6.30 5.95 2.85
N TYR A 48 -6.61 6.36 4.07
CA TYR A 48 -7.13 5.49 5.13
C TYR A 48 -8.53 5.92 5.55
N ALA A 49 -9.37 4.94 5.88
CA ALA A 49 -10.62 5.12 6.60
C ALA A 49 -10.46 4.51 7.99
N GLY A 50 -10.27 5.35 9.00
CA GLY A 50 -9.85 4.90 10.33
C GLY A 50 -8.47 4.26 10.29
N ASN A 51 -8.39 2.97 10.63
CA ASN A 51 -7.14 2.19 10.62
C ASN A 51 -7.00 1.26 9.40
N LYS A 52 -7.96 1.26 8.47
CA LYS A 52 -7.92 0.41 7.28
C LYS A 52 -7.50 1.22 6.06
N LEU A 53 -6.59 0.65 5.27
CA LEU A 53 -6.26 1.14 3.94
C LEU A 53 -7.54 1.19 3.09
N TYR A 54 -7.88 2.36 2.57
CA TYR A 54 -9.16 2.65 1.93
C TYR A 54 -9.03 2.92 0.44
N ARG A 55 -8.01 3.68 0.03
CA ARG A 55 -7.69 3.89 -1.39
C ARG A 55 -6.19 3.89 -1.65
N VAL A 56 -5.85 3.44 -2.85
CA VAL A 56 -4.51 3.60 -3.44
C VAL A 56 -4.68 4.29 -4.77
N ASN A 57 -4.11 5.49 -4.90
CA ASN A 57 -4.22 6.32 -6.10
C ASN A 57 -5.66 6.60 -6.57
N GLY A 58 -6.59 6.79 -5.62
CA GLY A 58 -8.01 6.98 -5.90
C GLY A 58 -8.80 5.68 -6.17
N GLU A 59 -8.12 4.55 -6.36
CA GLU A 59 -8.79 3.25 -6.50
C GLU A 59 -9.21 2.69 -5.15
N ARG A 60 -10.44 2.18 -5.08
CA ARG A 60 -11.01 1.61 -3.85
C ARG A 60 -10.35 0.29 -3.49
N VAL A 61 -10.01 0.15 -2.21
CA VAL A 61 -9.49 -1.08 -1.63
C VAL A 61 -10.66 -1.89 -1.07
N GLU A 62 -10.72 -3.16 -1.43
CA GLU A 62 -11.80 -4.06 -1.04
C GLU A 62 -11.28 -5.19 -0.16
N TRP A 63 -11.96 -5.33 0.98
CA TRP A 63 -11.58 -6.22 2.06
C TRP A 63 -12.58 -7.37 2.18
N ALA A 64 -12.05 -8.58 2.42
CA ALA A 64 -12.80 -9.74 2.89
C ALA A 64 -12.24 -10.12 4.27
N GLY A 65 -12.93 -9.66 5.32
CA GLY A 65 -12.40 -9.71 6.69
C GLY A 65 -11.15 -8.82 6.83
N ASP A 66 -10.02 -9.46 7.11
CA ASP A 66 -8.70 -8.84 7.32
C ASP A 66 -7.73 -9.02 6.14
N ARG A 67 -8.25 -9.43 4.98
CA ARG A 67 -7.48 -9.56 3.74
C ARG A 67 -8.02 -8.60 2.69
N VAL A 68 -7.12 -7.93 1.99
CA VAL A 68 -7.44 -7.25 0.73
C VAL A 68 -7.45 -8.29 -0.37
N TYR A 69 -8.48 -8.27 -1.22
CA TYR A 69 -8.57 -9.16 -2.37
C TYR A 69 -8.65 -8.40 -3.71
N ARG A 70 -8.88 -7.08 -3.65
CA ARG A 70 -9.01 -6.23 -4.83
C ARG A 70 -8.70 -4.78 -4.51
N ILE A 71 -8.06 -4.11 -5.47
CA ILE A 71 -7.91 -2.65 -5.51
C ILE A 71 -8.28 -2.19 -6.92
N GLY A 72 -9.35 -1.39 -7.03
CA GLY A 72 -9.90 -1.00 -8.33
C GLY A 72 -10.26 -2.21 -9.19
N SER A 73 -9.64 -2.33 -10.36
CA SER A 73 -9.81 -3.48 -11.27
C SER A 73 -8.79 -4.61 -11.05
N ARG A 74 -7.82 -4.45 -10.15
CA ARG A 74 -6.75 -5.43 -9.90
C ARG A 74 -7.09 -6.35 -8.73
N ARG A 75 -7.07 -7.65 -8.96
CA ARG A 75 -7.11 -8.66 -7.88
C ARG A 75 -5.73 -8.78 -7.25
N ILE A 76 -5.70 -8.90 -5.92
CA ILE A 76 -4.49 -8.98 -5.08
C ILE A 76 -4.50 -10.32 -4.36
#